data_AF-A0A962XAV6-F1
#
_entry.id   AF-A0A962XAV6-F1
#
_cell.length_a   1.000
_cell.length_b   1.000
_cell.length_c   1.000
_cell.angle_alpha   90.00
_cell.angle_beta   90.00
_cell.angle_gamma   90.00
#
_symmetry.space_group_name_H-M   'P 1'
#
loop_
_entity.id
_entity.type
_entity.pdbx_description
1 polymer ?
#
loop_
_entity_poly.entity_id
_entity_poly.type
_entity_poly.pdbx_seq_one_letter_code
_entity_poly.pdbx_strand_id
1 'polypeptide(L)'
;MSAFTPAIAIEDHRLTPAQVPLTVIETLDATEKADLVDRIRRLLKKRDATLVAHYYTSPELQELADATGGYVSDSLDMARFGAECPSSTLIVAGVRFMGETAKILNPEKRVLMPDLHAECSLDLGCPADEFSAFCDQYPDRTVVVYANTSAAVKARSDWVV
;
A
#
# COMPACT_ATOMS: atom_id res chain seq x y z
N MET A 1 10.69 38.44 -31.82
CA MET A 1 9.38 38.14 -31.18
C MET A 1 9.68 37.31 -29.94
N SER A 2 9.66 37.93 -28.76
CA SER A 2 9.96 37.28 -27.49
C SER A 2 8.72 36.49 -27.05
N ALA A 3 8.86 35.17 -26.95
CA ALA A 3 7.81 34.29 -26.45
C ALA A 3 7.64 34.55 -24.94
N PHE A 4 6.51 35.13 -24.56
CA PHE A 4 6.05 35.21 -23.18
C PHE A 4 5.66 33.79 -22.75
N THR A 5 6.50 33.12 -21.97
CA THR A 5 6.06 31.98 -21.16
C THR A 5 5.33 32.56 -19.96
N PRO A 6 4.01 32.37 -19.79
CA PRO A 6 3.33 32.83 -18.60
C PRO A 6 3.95 32.10 -17.40
N ALA A 7 4.32 32.85 -16.36
CA ALA A 7 4.77 32.27 -15.11
C ALA A 7 3.62 31.43 -14.54
N ILE A 8 3.79 30.12 -14.52
CA ILE A 8 2.87 29.21 -13.83
C ILE A 8 2.97 29.54 -12.35
N ALA A 9 1.93 30.17 -11.80
CA ALA A 9 1.82 30.37 -10.36
C ALA A 9 1.58 28.98 -9.73
N ILE A 10 2.59 28.44 -9.05
CA ILE A 10 2.45 27.21 -8.28
C ILE A 10 1.84 27.59 -6.93
N GLU A 11 0.69 27.02 -6.61
CA GLU A 11 0.05 27.19 -5.32
C GLU A 11 0.90 26.57 -4.19
N ASP A 12 1.01 27.25 -3.05
CA ASP A 12 1.81 26.77 -1.92
C ASP A 12 1.02 25.72 -1.12
N HIS A 13 1.23 24.44 -1.45
CA HIS A 13 0.60 23.32 -0.76
C HIS A 13 1.32 22.89 0.53
N ARG A 14 2.28 23.67 1.05
CA ARG A 14 2.95 23.33 2.31
C ARG A 14 1.98 23.48 3.48
N LEU A 15 1.89 22.44 4.29
CA LEU A 15 1.17 22.49 5.55
C LEU A 15 1.98 23.33 6.56
N THR A 16 1.29 24.23 7.27
CA THR A 16 1.86 24.83 8.49
C THR A 16 2.04 23.76 9.57
N PRO A 17 2.92 23.95 10.56
CA PRO A 17 3.11 22.97 11.63
C PRO A 17 1.82 22.57 12.36
N ALA A 18 0.84 23.48 12.47
CA ALA A 18 -0.46 23.20 13.08
C ALA A 18 -1.40 22.36 12.20
N GLN A 19 -1.14 22.27 10.89
CA GLN A 19 -1.90 21.48 9.94
C GLN A 19 -1.29 20.09 9.70
N VAL A 20 -0.05 19.85 10.16
CA VAL A 20 0.57 18.52 10.09
C VAL A 20 -0.15 17.60 11.07
N PRO A 21 -0.72 16.47 10.62
CA PRO A 21 -1.37 15.51 11.52
C PRO A 21 -0.40 15.02 12.59
N LEU A 22 -0.89 14.83 13.81
CA LEU A 22 -0.10 14.24 14.88
C LEU A 22 0.22 12.78 14.54
N THR A 23 1.50 12.45 14.50
CA THR A 23 1.95 11.05 14.43
C THR A 23 1.87 10.45 15.82
N VAL A 24 0.91 9.55 16.04
CA VAL A 24 0.82 8.77 17.27
C VAL A 24 1.73 7.56 17.13
N ILE A 25 2.71 7.43 18.03
CA ILE A 25 3.59 6.27 18.10
C ILE A 25 3.17 5.46 19.32
N GLU A 26 2.67 4.25 19.09
CA GLU A 26 2.41 3.30 20.16
C GLU A 26 3.74 2.81 20.73
N THR A 27 3.87 2.87 22.06
CA THR A 27 5.06 2.39 22.76
C THR A 27 4.68 1.20 23.61
N LEU A 28 5.24 0.04 23.28
CA LEU A 28 5.05 -1.20 24.03
C LEU A 28 6.22 -1.41 24.98
N ASP A 29 5.96 -1.96 26.17
CA ASP A 29 7.06 -2.43 27.01
C ASP A 29 7.72 -3.68 26.42
N ALA A 30 8.94 -3.97 26.86
CA ALA A 30 9.74 -5.06 26.29
C ALA A 30 9.11 -6.45 26.47
N THR A 31 8.37 -6.67 27.56
CA THR A 31 7.71 -7.95 27.85
C THR A 31 6.50 -8.13 26.95
N GLU A 32 5.65 -7.10 26.87
CA GLU A 32 4.48 -7.09 25.99
C GLU A 32 4.88 -7.28 24.53
N LYS A 33 5.91 -6.56 24.06
CA LYS A 33 6.45 -6.72 22.70
C LYS A 33 6.89 -8.17 22.44
N ALA A 34 7.64 -8.77 23.36
CA ALA A 34 8.10 -10.15 23.22
C ALA A 34 6.94 -11.15 23.15
N ASP A 35 5.94 -11.00 24.03
CA ASP A 35 4.75 -11.86 24.08
C ASP A 35 3.93 -11.75 22.79
N LEU A 36 3.75 -10.54 22.26
CA LEU A 36 3.06 -10.30 20.99
C LEU A 36 3.81 -10.92 19.81
N VAL A 37 5.12 -10.70 19.71
CA VAL A 37 5.96 -11.29 18.65
C VAL A 37 5.85 -12.81 18.67
N ASP A 38 5.98 -13.43 19.84
CA ASP A 38 5.90 -14.89 19.96
C ASP A 38 4.49 -15.42 19.64
N ARG A 39 3.45 -14.68 20.02
CA ARG A 39 2.07 -15.02 19.65
C ARG A 39 1.86 -14.93 18.14
N ILE A 40 2.34 -13.87 17.49
CA ILE A 40 2.19 -13.67 16.05
C ILE A 40 2.95 -14.77 15.29
N ARG A 41 4.19 -15.09 15.68
CA ARG A 41 4.98 -16.21 15.11
C ARG A 41 4.21 -17.53 15.11
N ARG A 42 3.62 -17.89 16.26
CA ARG A 42 2.81 -19.11 16.38
C ARG A 42 1.58 -19.07 15.47
N LEU A 43 0.93 -17.91 15.37
CA LEU A 43 -0.26 -17.75 14.53
C LEU A 43 0.06 -17.80 13.04
N LEU A 44 1.15 -17.18 12.59
CA LEU A 44 1.61 -17.24 11.19
C LEU A 44 1.80 -18.69 10.76
N LYS A 45 2.53 -19.48 11.56
CA LYS A 45 2.72 -20.92 11.31
C LYS A 45 1.41 -21.70 11.33
N LYS A 46 0.56 -21.48 12.35
CA LYS A 46 -0.72 -22.19 12.49
C LYS A 46 -1.69 -21.91 11.33
N ARG A 47 -1.60 -20.72 10.73
CA ARG A 47 -2.50 -20.25 9.67
C ARG A 47 -1.92 -20.39 8.27
N ASP A 48 -0.74 -21.00 8.14
CA ASP A 48 -0.02 -21.08 6.88
C ASP A 48 0.06 -19.70 6.20
N ALA A 49 0.56 -18.73 6.98
CA ALA A 49 0.55 -17.32 6.63
C ALA A 49 1.95 -16.73 6.59
N THR A 50 2.22 -15.93 5.57
CA THR A 50 3.44 -15.13 5.42
C THR A 50 3.12 -13.66 5.62
N LEU A 51 3.96 -12.96 6.38
CA LEU A 51 3.87 -11.50 6.59
C LEU A 51 4.78 -10.77 5.61
N VAL A 52 4.24 -9.81 4.87
CA VAL A 52 5.02 -8.85 4.10
C VAL A 52 4.79 -7.46 4.67
N ALA A 53 5.84 -6.64 4.75
CA ALA A 53 5.78 -5.31 5.34
C ALA A 53 6.37 -4.26 4.41
N HIS A 54 5.67 -3.13 4.26
CA HIS A 54 6.19 -2.01 3.49
C HIS A 54 7.26 -1.24 4.28
N TYR A 55 8.19 -0.59 3.59
CA TYR A 55 9.27 0.22 4.22
C TYR A 55 8.80 1.30 5.20
N TYR A 56 7.54 1.74 5.08
CA TYR A 56 6.96 2.78 5.94
C TYR A 56 6.25 2.24 7.18
N THR A 57 6.24 0.92 7.38
CA THR A 57 5.71 0.31 8.60
C THR A 57 6.68 0.48 9.77
N SER A 58 6.21 0.26 11.00
CA SER A 58 7.07 0.38 12.18
C SER A 58 8.25 -0.62 12.12
N PRO A 59 9.41 -0.29 12.74
CA PRO A 59 10.57 -1.19 12.76
C PRO A 59 10.23 -2.59 13.30
N GLU A 60 9.33 -2.68 14.28
CA GLU A 60 8.90 -3.95 14.87
C GLU A 60 8.21 -4.87 13.86
N LEU A 61 7.40 -4.31 12.95
CA LEU A 61 6.73 -5.09 11.91
C LEU A 61 7.72 -5.55 10.84
N GLN A 62 8.70 -4.71 10.51
CA GLN A 62 9.78 -5.05 9.58
C GLN A 62 10.65 -6.18 10.14
N GLU A 63 11.13 -6.04 11.37
CA GLU A 63 11.90 -7.07 12.10
C GLU A 63 11.11 -8.39 12.22
N LEU A 64 9.81 -8.31 12.47
CA LEU A 64 8.95 -9.48 12.57
C LEU A 64 8.78 -10.19 11.22
N ALA A 65 8.60 -9.44 10.13
CA ALA A 65 8.53 -10.01 8.79
C ALA A 65 9.81 -10.77 8.48
N ASP A 66 10.98 -10.15 8.64
CA ASP A 66 12.27 -10.79 8.38
C ASP A 66 12.48 -12.04 9.26
N ALA A 67 12.22 -11.92 10.57
CA ALA A 67 12.40 -13.02 11.52
C ALA A 67 11.43 -14.20 11.31
N THR A 68 10.39 -14.05 10.49
CA THR A 68 9.39 -15.09 10.22
C THR A 68 9.43 -15.64 8.80
N GLY A 69 10.46 -15.30 8.02
CA GLY A 69 10.56 -15.70 6.62
C GLY A 69 9.58 -14.95 5.71
N GLY A 70 9.14 -13.77 6.17
CA GLY A 70 8.44 -12.76 5.41
C GLY A 70 9.35 -11.94 4.53
N TYR A 71 8.89 -10.75 4.15
CA TYR A 71 9.63 -9.88 3.26
C TYR A 71 9.33 -8.40 3.52
N VAL A 72 10.38 -7.58 3.60
CA VAL A 72 10.28 -6.12 3.74
C VAL A 72 10.69 -5.48 2.41
N SER A 73 9.75 -4.83 1.71
CA SER A 73 10.08 -4.19 0.43
C SER A 73 9.09 -3.08 0.03
N ASP A 74 9.20 -2.60 -1.21
CA ASP A 74 8.22 -1.71 -1.83
C ASP A 74 6.96 -2.48 -2.28
N SER A 75 5.97 -1.73 -2.77
CA SER A 75 4.65 -2.28 -3.12
C SER A 75 4.69 -3.35 -4.23
N LEU A 76 5.52 -3.18 -5.25
CA LEU A 76 5.56 -4.09 -6.40
C LEU A 76 6.30 -5.37 -6.04
N ASP A 77 7.42 -5.23 -5.36
CA ASP A 77 8.28 -6.34 -4.98
C ASP A 77 7.62 -7.21 -3.89
N MET A 78 6.93 -6.60 -2.92
CA MET A 78 6.07 -7.33 -1.96
C MET A 78 4.99 -8.16 -2.65
N ALA A 79 4.35 -7.62 -3.69
CA ALA A 79 3.28 -8.30 -4.39
C ALA A 79 3.81 -9.49 -5.24
N ARG A 80 5.00 -9.33 -5.84
CA ARG A 80 5.74 -10.42 -6.52
C ARG A 80 6.13 -11.53 -5.56
N PHE A 81 6.79 -11.19 -4.45
CA PHE A 81 7.14 -12.15 -3.41
C PHE A 81 5.89 -12.89 -2.89
N GLY A 82 4.78 -12.16 -2.68
CA GLY A 82 3.50 -12.74 -2.27
C GLY A 82 2.98 -13.80 -3.25
N ALA A 83 3.20 -13.62 -4.55
CA ALA A 83 2.84 -14.59 -5.60
C ALA A 83 3.70 -15.86 -5.59
N GLU A 84 4.98 -15.71 -5.28
CA GLU A 84 5.95 -16.81 -5.28
C GLU A 84 5.95 -17.59 -3.97
N CYS A 85 5.56 -16.96 -2.85
CA CYS A 85 5.59 -17.62 -1.55
C CYS A 85 4.61 -18.80 -1.50
N PRO A 86 4.96 -19.92 -0.84
CA PRO A 86 4.13 -21.12 -0.83
C PRO A 86 2.87 -21.00 0.04
N SER A 87 2.87 -20.11 1.03
CA SER A 87 1.81 -19.94 2.02
C SER A 87 0.46 -19.64 1.38
N SER A 88 -0.60 -20.31 1.85
CA SER A 88 -1.98 -20.07 1.40
C SER A 88 -2.57 -18.74 1.88
N THR A 89 -2.00 -18.15 2.93
CA THR A 89 -2.38 -16.85 3.46
C THR A 89 -1.24 -15.83 3.35
N LEU A 90 -1.55 -14.61 2.94
CA LEU A 90 -0.63 -13.48 2.91
C LEU A 90 -1.17 -12.36 3.81
N ILE A 91 -0.34 -11.90 4.76
CA ILE A 91 -0.63 -10.73 5.59
C ILE A 91 0.15 -9.55 5.00
N VAL A 92 -0.55 -8.51 4.58
CA VAL A 92 0.05 -7.29 4.02
C VAL A 92 0.02 -6.19 5.07
N ALA A 93 1.16 -5.93 5.70
CA ALA A 93 1.38 -4.74 6.53
C ALA A 93 1.72 -3.56 5.62
N GLY A 94 0.69 -2.84 5.20
CA GLY A 94 0.74 -1.71 4.28
C GLY A 94 -0.63 -1.03 4.22
N VAL A 95 -0.89 -0.29 3.14
CA VAL A 95 -2.17 0.40 2.91
C VAL A 95 -3.08 -0.36 1.94
N ARG A 96 -4.36 0.01 1.90
CA ARG A 96 -5.44 -0.78 1.27
C ARG A 96 -5.15 -1.19 -0.17
N PHE A 97 -4.74 -0.25 -1.01
CA PHE A 97 -4.45 -0.55 -2.42
C PHE A 97 -3.33 -1.61 -2.57
N MET A 98 -2.40 -1.71 -1.62
CA MET A 98 -1.34 -2.72 -1.64
C MET A 98 -1.93 -4.10 -1.35
N GLY A 99 -2.84 -4.21 -0.38
CA GLY A 99 -3.59 -5.44 -0.11
C GLY A 99 -4.47 -5.85 -1.29
N GLU A 100 -5.15 -4.90 -1.92
CA GLU A 100 -5.93 -5.14 -3.15
C GLU A 100 -5.04 -5.63 -4.30
N THR A 101 -3.88 -5.01 -4.50
CA THR A 101 -2.90 -5.42 -5.52
C THR A 101 -2.38 -6.83 -5.26
N ALA A 102 -2.04 -7.13 -4.00
CA ALA A 102 -1.64 -8.47 -3.60
C ALA A 102 -2.76 -9.48 -3.88
N LYS A 103 -4.03 -9.13 -3.66
CA LYS A 103 -5.17 -10.00 -3.96
C LYS A 103 -5.42 -10.19 -5.46
N ILE A 104 -5.23 -9.14 -6.27
CA ILE A 104 -5.30 -9.23 -7.74
C ILE A 104 -4.27 -10.21 -8.29
N LEU A 105 -3.02 -10.15 -7.80
CA LEU A 105 -1.95 -11.06 -8.22
C LEU A 105 -2.04 -12.46 -7.59
N ASN A 106 -2.86 -12.62 -6.54
CA ASN A 106 -3.02 -13.86 -5.79
C ASN A 106 -4.51 -14.22 -5.60
N PRO A 107 -5.26 -14.49 -6.69
CA PRO A 107 -6.70 -14.70 -6.61
C PRO A 107 -7.09 -15.88 -5.71
N GLU A 108 -6.24 -16.90 -5.60
CA GLU A 108 -6.52 -18.10 -4.79
C GLU A 108 -6.04 -17.98 -3.33
N LYS A 109 -5.08 -17.10 -3.03
CA LYS A 109 -4.60 -16.93 -1.66
C LYS A 109 -5.58 -16.10 -0.83
N ARG A 110 -5.61 -16.37 0.48
CA ARG A 110 -6.26 -15.48 1.42
C ARG A 110 -5.34 -14.30 1.71
N VAL A 111 -5.77 -13.08 1.36
CA VAL A 111 -5.03 -11.85 1.69
C VAL A 111 -5.71 -11.17 2.87
N LEU A 112 -4.94 -10.80 3.89
CA LEU A 112 -5.41 -10.06 5.06
C LEU A 112 -4.56 -8.82 5.27
N MET A 113 -5.19 -7.78 5.79
CA MET A 113 -4.52 -6.59 6.26
C MET A 113 -4.76 -6.44 7.77
N PRO A 114 -3.77 -5.95 8.54
CA PRO A 114 -3.97 -5.65 9.95
C PRO A 114 -5.10 -4.64 10.20
N ASP A 115 -5.20 -3.63 9.32
CA ASP A 115 -6.26 -2.61 9.34
C ASP A 115 -6.67 -2.28 7.91
N LEU A 116 -7.98 -2.30 7.64
CA LEU A 116 -8.56 -1.94 6.34
C LEU A 116 -8.72 -0.42 6.17
N HIS A 117 -8.58 0.35 7.25
CA HIS A 117 -8.56 1.82 7.25
C HIS A 117 -7.15 2.40 7.07
N ALA A 118 -6.12 1.56 6.92
CA ALA A 118 -4.82 2.01 6.47
C ALA A 118 -4.90 2.41 4.98
N GLU A 119 -5.09 3.70 4.70
CA GLU A 119 -5.37 4.22 3.36
C GLU A 119 -4.24 5.09 2.81
N CYS A 120 -4.29 5.39 1.52
CA CYS A 120 -3.37 6.31 0.85
C CYS A 120 -4.16 7.52 0.33
N SER A 121 -3.73 8.73 0.69
CA SER A 121 -4.38 9.96 0.23
C SER A 121 -4.37 10.12 -1.30
N LEU A 122 -3.36 9.58 -1.99
CA LEU A 122 -3.29 9.59 -3.45
C LEU A 122 -4.34 8.66 -4.09
N ASP A 123 -4.58 7.50 -3.48
CA ASP A 123 -5.64 6.59 -3.89
C ASP A 123 -7.03 7.24 -3.68
N LEU A 124 -7.27 7.76 -2.47
CA LEU A 124 -8.52 8.45 -2.15
C LEU A 124 -8.78 9.68 -3.03
N GLY A 125 -7.71 10.37 -3.44
CA GLY A 125 -7.76 11.52 -4.34
C GLY A 125 -8.06 11.19 -5.80
N CYS A 126 -8.20 9.91 -6.15
CA CYS A 126 -8.54 9.45 -7.51
C CYS A 126 -9.81 8.56 -7.49
N PRO A 127 -11.02 9.14 -7.33
CA PRO A 127 -12.26 8.37 -7.37
C PRO A 127 -12.47 7.69 -8.73
N ALA A 128 -12.85 6.42 -8.70
CA ALA A 128 -12.97 5.59 -9.91
C ALA A 128 -14.01 6.13 -10.92
N ASP A 129 -15.13 6.69 -10.45
CA ASP A 129 -16.18 7.22 -11.32
C ASP A 129 -15.74 8.49 -12.04
N GLU A 130 -15.09 9.41 -11.32
CA GLU A 130 -14.54 10.64 -11.89
C GLU A 130 -13.40 10.35 -12.87
N PHE A 131 -12.50 9.42 -12.50
CA PHE A 131 -11.42 8.97 -13.37
C PHE A 131 -11.96 8.31 -14.65
N SER A 132 -12.98 7.46 -14.54
CA SER A 132 -13.59 6.80 -15.70
C SER A 132 -14.23 7.82 -16.66
N ALA A 133 -14.97 8.79 -16.12
CA ALA A 133 -15.56 9.87 -16.91
C ALA A 133 -14.50 10.77 -17.58
N PHE A 134 -13.34 10.93 -16.95
CA PHE A 134 -12.20 11.61 -17.56
C PHE A 134 -11.61 10.80 -18.71
N CYS A 135 -11.39 9.49 -18.54
CA CYS A 135 -10.93 8.61 -19.61
C CYS A 135 -11.89 8.59 -20.82
N ASP A 136 -13.19 8.64 -20.58
CA ASP A 136 -14.22 8.64 -21.64
C ASP A 136 -14.18 9.91 -22.51
N GLN A 137 -13.67 11.03 -21.98
CA GLN A 137 -13.45 12.26 -22.74
C GLN A 137 -12.25 12.17 -23.69
N TYR A 138 -11.35 11.21 -23.47
CA TYR A 138 -10.11 11.02 -24.23
C TYR A 138 -9.91 9.56 -24.64
N PRO A 139 -10.85 8.98 -25.42
CA PRO A 139 -10.90 7.54 -25.69
C PRO A 139 -9.74 7.03 -26.55
N ASP A 140 -8.98 7.91 -27.21
CA ASP A 140 -7.82 7.60 -28.04
C ASP A 140 -6.49 7.58 -27.25
N ARG A 141 -6.53 7.85 -25.94
CA ARG A 141 -5.33 7.89 -25.08
C ARG A 141 -5.09 6.56 -24.38
N THR A 142 -3.81 6.24 -24.21
CA THR A 142 -3.38 5.16 -23.31
C THR A 142 -3.50 5.63 -21.86
N VAL A 143 -4.18 4.83 -21.04
CA VAL A 143 -4.43 5.10 -19.63
C VAL A 143 -3.35 4.39 -18.80
N VAL A 144 -2.46 5.19 -18.19
CA VAL A 144 -1.41 4.70 -17.29
C VAL A 144 -1.69 5.23 -15.89
N VAL A 145 -1.77 4.35 -14.90
CA VAL A 145 -2.00 4.71 -13.50
C VAL A 145 -0.85 4.26 -12.63
N TYR A 146 -0.59 5.00 -11.54
CA TYR A 146 0.38 4.57 -10.55
C TYR A 146 -0.20 3.46 -9.66
N ALA A 147 0.66 2.62 -9.09
CA ALA A 147 0.28 1.54 -8.18
C ALA A 147 -0.59 2.03 -7.00
N ASN A 148 -0.39 3.28 -6.56
CA ASN A 148 -1.12 3.93 -5.47
C ASN A 148 -2.51 4.41 -5.88
N THR A 149 -3.30 3.51 -6.46
CA THR A 149 -4.69 3.73 -6.90
C THR A 149 -5.55 2.51 -6.57
N SER A 150 -6.85 2.66 -6.43
CA SER A 150 -7.75 1.55 -6.11
C SER A 150 -7.77 0.46 -7.18
N ALA A 151 -8.19 -0.76 -6.80
CA ALA A 151 -8.46 -1.83 -7.75
C ALA A 151 -9.44 -1.42 -8.87
N ALA A 152 -10.43 -0.57 -8.55
CA ALA A 152 -11.39 -0.07 -9.53
C ALA A 152 -10.74 0.86 -10.57
N VAL A 153 -9.87 1.77 -10.13
CA VAL A 153 -9.08 2.62 -11.05
C VAL A 153 -8.14 1.78 -11.91
N LYS A 154 -7.45 0.79 -11.31
CA LYS A 154 -6.60 -0.16 -12.05
C LYS A 154 -7.39 -0.90 -13.14
N ALA A 155 -8.62 -1.31 -12.86
CA ALA A 155 -9.47 -2.00 -13.84
C ALA A 155 -9.84 -1.13 -15.06
N ARG A 156 -9.77 0.21 -14.94
CA ARG A 156 -9.98 1.15 -16.06
C ARG A 156 -8.70 1.45 -16.85
N SER A 157 -7.52 1.07 -16.33
CA SER A 157 -6.22 1.39 -16.90
C SER A 157 -5.70 0.35 -17.89
N ASP A 158 -4.86 0.79 -18.84
CA ASP A 158 -4.10 -0.09 -19.72
C ASP A 158 -2.82 -0.59 -19.04
N TRP A 159 -2.18 0.26 -18.23
CA TRP A 159 -0.92 -0.04 -17.54
C TRP A 159 -0.92 0.49 -16.11
N VAL A 160 -0.29 -0.29 -15.22
CA VAL A 160 0.05 0.12 -13.85
C VAL A 160 1.56 0.26 -13.74
N VAL A 161 2.04 1.37 -13.18
CA VAL A 161 3.47 1.67 -12.91
C VAL A 161 3.78 1.89 -11.45
#